data_AF-A0A2E6IXY1-F1
#
_entry.id   AF-A0A2E6IXY1-F1
#
_cell.length_a   1.000
_cell.length_b   1.000
_cell.length_c   1.000
_cell.angle_alpha   90.00
_cell.angle_beta   90.00
_cell.angle_gamma   90.00
#
_symmetry.space_group_name_H-M   'P 1'
#
loop_
_entity.id
_entity.type
_entity.pdbx_description
1 polymer ?
#
loop_
_entity_poly.entity_id
_entity_poly.type
_entity_poly.pdbx_seq_one_letter_code
_entity_poly.pdbx_strand_id
1 'polypeptide(L)'
;MELFLNAYTTTSEIMLPILIFIIILIVRDLGKYSRLSDRISNILRDISEDIEDTGFVKNDGENNISYIKRFISKKISSSKTPE
;
A
#
# COMPACT_ATOMS: atom_id res chain seq x y z
N MET A 1 -18.55 2.04 -48.44
CA MET A 1 -19.15 1.78 -47.11
C MET A 1 -18.65 0.47 -46.52
N GLU A 2 -18.63 -0.62 -47.28
CA GLU A 2 -18.06 -1.92 -46.84
C GLU A 2 -16.61 -1.85 -46.39
N LEU A 3 -15.72 -1.15 -47.12
CA LEU A 3 -14.31 -1.05 -46.73
C LEU A 3 -14.12 -0.39 -45.34
N PHE A 4 -14.94 0.62 -45.04
CA PHE A 4 -14.94 1.30 -43.74
C PHE A 4 -15.46 0.38 -42.63
N LEU A 5 -16.57 -0.31 -42.88
CA LEU A 5 -17.13 -1.28 -41.92
C LEU A 5 -16.18 -2.45 -41.68
N ASN A 6 -15.50 -2.94 -42.72
CA ASN A 6 -14.52 -4.00 -42.60
C ASN A 6 -13.31 -3.55 -41.77
N ALA A 7 -12.73 -2.39 -42.09
CA ALA A 7 -11.62 -1.83 -41.32
C ALA A 7 -12.00 -1.57 -39.86
N TYR A 8 -13.20 -1.06 -39.60
CA TYR A 8 -13.72 -0.88 -38.25
C TYR A 8 -13.87 -2.20 -37.50
N THR A 9 -14.45 -3.22 -38.16
CA THR A 9 -14.67 -4.55 -37.59
C THR A 9 -13.34 -5.21 -37.24
N THR A 10 -12.40 -5.28 -38.19
CA THR A 10 -11.06 -5.84 -37.96
C THR A 10 -10.32 -5.11 -36.84
N THR A 11 -10.41 -3.78 -36.79
CA THR A 11 -9.77 -3.00 -35.72
C THR A 11 -10.40 -3.30 -34.36
N SER A 12 -11.73 -3.41 -34.30
CA SER A 12 -12.45 -3.70 -33.06
C SER A 12 -12.16 -5.11 -32.54
N GLU A 13 -12.01 -6.10 -33.43
CA GLU A 13 -11.64 -7.48 -33.10
C GLU A 13 -10.24 -7.57 -32.48
N ILE A 14 -9.33 -6.68 -32.87
CA ILE A 14 -7.98 -6.60 -32.30
C ILE A 14 -7.97 -5.75 -31.01
N MET A 15 -8.73 -4.66 -30.97
CA MET A 15 -8.79 -3.76 -29.82
C MET A 15 -9.47 -4.38 -28.60
N LEU A 16 -10.49 -5.21 -28.79
CA LEU A 16 -11.21 -5.86 -27.70
C LEU A 16 -10.30 -6.76 -26.81
N PRO A 17 -9.51 -7.70 -27.36
CA PRO A 17 -8.60 -8.50 -26.54
C PRO A 17 -7.50 -7.66 -25.87
N ILE A 18 -7.02 -6.59 -26.51
CA ILE A 18 -6.08 -5.64 -25.88
C ILE A 18 -6.73 -4.98 -24.66
N LEU A 19 -7.99 -4.52 -24.79
CA LEU A 19 -8.71 -3.90 -23.69
C LEU A 19 -8.94 -4.87 -22.53
N ILE A 20 -9.32 -6.12 -22.82
CA ILE A 20 -9.46 -7.18 -21.82
C ILE A 20 -8.13 -7.42 -21.11
N PHE A 21 -7.03 -7.49 -21.86
CA PHE A 21 -5.70 -7.68 -21.29
C PHE A 21 -5.31 -6.54 -20.35
N ILE A 22 -5.57 -5.28 -20.74
CA ILE A 22 -5.32 -4.11 -19.91
C ILE A 22 -6.13 -4.17 -18.60
N ILE A 23 -7.42 -4.53 -18.67
CA ILE A 23 -8.27 -4.66 -17.48
C ILE A 23 -7.70 -5.73 -16.53
N ILE A 24 -7.30 -6.89 -17.06
CA ILE A 24 -6.68 -7.96 -16.26
C ILE A 24 -5.40 -7.47 -15.59
N LEU A 25 -4.56 -6.74 -16.32
CA LEU A 25 -3.33 -6.16 -15.75
C LEU A 25 -3.64 -5.18 -14.63
N ILE A 26 -4.62 -4.29 -14.81
CA ILE A 26 -5.03 -3.31 -13.79
C ILE A 26 -5.52 -4.02 -12.52
N VAL A 27 -6.43 -4.98 -12.66
CA VAL A 27 -6.96 -5.75 -11.51
C VAL A 27 -5.83 -6.47 -10.78
N ARG A 28 -4.90 -7.08 -11.52
CA ARG A 28 -3.74 -7.77 -10.94
C ARG A 28 -2.83 -6.81 -10.19
N ASP A 29 -2.60 -5.63 -10.74
CA ASP A 29 -1.72 -4.63 -10.14
C ASP A 29 -2.33 -4.05 -8.85
N LEU A 30 -3.61 -3.67 -8.90
CA LEU A 30 -4.37 -3.23 -7.72
C LEU A 30 -4.40 -4.29 -6.61
N GLY A 31 -4.62 -5.56 -6.97
CA GLY A 31 -4.60 -6.66 -6.01
C GLY A 31 -3.24 -6.86 -5.34
N LYS A 32 -2.13 -6.62 -6.05
CA LYS A 32 -0.79 -6.67 -5.46
C LYS A 32 -0.56 -5.53 -4.48
N TYR A 33 -0.94 -4.31 -4.84
CA TYR A 33 -0.78 -3.15 -3.95
C TYR A 33 -1.63 -3.28 -2.69
N SER A 34 -2.86 -3.80 -2.78
CA SER A 34 -3.69 -4.11 -1.61
C SER A 34 -3.00 -5.10 -0.67
N ARG A 35 -2.52 -6.24 -1.17
CA ARG A 35 -1.79 -7.23 -0.34
C ARG A 35 -0.52 -6.66 0.28
N LEU A 36 0.19 -5.79 -0.44
CA LEU A 36 1.38 -5.12 0.09
C LEU A 36 1.01 -4.13 1.19
N SER A 37 -0.07 -3.37 1.01
CA SER A 37 -0.61 -2.46 2.02
C SER A 37 -1.04 -3.19 3.30
N ASP A 38 -1.69 -4.35 3.16
CA ASP A 38 -2.07 -5.19 4.30
C ASP A 38 -0.84 -5.70 5.05
N ARG A 39 0.19 -6.16 4.32
CA ARG A 39 1.45 -6.60 4.92
C ARG A 39 2.14 -5.49 5.69
N ILE A 40 2.23 -4.29 5.13
CA ILE A 40 2.82 -3.13 5.81
C ILE A 40 2.01 -2.78 7.06
N SER A 41 0.68 -2.81 6.97
CA SER A 41 -0.20 -2.51 8.10
C SER A 41 -0.02 -3.51 9.24
N ASN A 42 0.12 -4.80 8.92
CA ASN A 42 0.41 -5.83 9.91
C ASN A 42 1.78 -5.61 10.57
N ILE A 43 2.84 -5.36 9.80
CA ILE A 43 4.17 -5.06 10.35
C ILE A 43 4.12 -3.85 11.28
N LEU A 44 3.43 -2.78 10.91
CA LEU A 44 3.28 -1.60 11.76
C LEU A 44 2.49 -1.89 13.04
N ARG A 45 1.54 -2.81 12.98
CA ARG A 45 0.78 -3.24 14.16
C ARG A 45 1.65 -4.08 15.07
N ASP A 46 2.36 -5.07 14.54
CA ASP A 46 3.26 -5.94 15.31
C ASP A 46 4.34 -5.09 16.01
N ILE A 47 4.96 -4.14 15.30
CA ILE A 47 5.91 -3.20 15.92
C ILE A 47 5.23 -2.34 17.01
N SER A 48 3.96 -1.95 16.81
CA SER A 48 3.26 -1.17 17.83
C SER A 48 3.00 -2.01 19.09
N GLU A 49 2.61 -3.28 18.92
CA GLU A 49 2.43 -4.24 20.02
C GLU A 49 3.77 -4.46 20.75
N ASP A 50 4.87 -4.68 20.02
CA ASP A 50 6.22 -4.82 20.59
C ASP A 50 6.65 -3.58 21.41
N ILE A 51 6.29 -2.37 20.97
CA ILE A 51 6.59 -1.14 21.69
C ILE A 51 5.71 -1.01 22.95
N GLU A 52 4.45 -1.43 22.88
CA GLU A 52 3.52 -1.39 24.01
C GLU A 52 4.00 -2.32 25.14
N ASP A 53 4.57 -3.47 24.80
CA ASP A 53 5.23 -4.39 25.73
C ASP A 53 6.43 -3.77 26.47
N THR A 54 7.06 -2.73 25.92
CA THR A 54 8.10 -1.96 26.62
C THR A 54 7.55 -1.00 27.68
N GLY A 55 6.23 -0.95 27.86
CA GLY A 55 5.54 -0.02 28.76
C GLY A 55 5.33 1.37 28.18
N PHE A 56 5.60 1.57 26.90
CA PHE A 56 5.36 2.84 26.23
C PHE A 56 3.91 2.90 25.75
N VAL A 57 3.03 3.57 26.50
CA VAL A 57 1.59 3.56 26.19
C VAL A 57 1.26 4.44 24.98
N LYS A 58 0.30 3.98 24.17
CA LYS A 58 -0.23 4.70 23.01
C LYS A 58 -1.26 5.75 23.43
N ASN A 59 -1.30 6.90 22.73
CA ASN A 59 -2.28 7.94 23.07
C ASN A 59 -3.64 7.66 22.42
N ASP A 60 -4.70 8.17 23.02
CA ASP A 60 -6.07 8.08 22.46
C ASP A 60 -6.14 8.70 21.06
N GLY A 61 -6.69 7.94 20.11
CA GLY A 61 -6.82 8.36 18.72
C GLY A 61 -5.52 8.40 17.91
N GLU A 62 -4.39 7.98 18.49
CA GLU A 62 -3.11 7.97 17.79
C GLU A 62 -3.03 6.82 16.76
N ASN A 63 -2.47 7.10 15.59
CA ASN A 63 -2.19 6.04 14.61
C ASN A 63 -0.85 5.35 14.90
N ASN A 64 -0.69 4.11 14.43
CA ASN A 64 0.51 3.30 14.71
C ASN A 64 1.81 3.99 14.26
N ILE A 65 1.80 4.70 13.13
CA ILE A 65 2.98 5.40 12.62
C ILE A 65 3.41 6.54 13.55
N SER A 66 2.47 7.37 14.01
CA SER A 66 2.72 8.47 14.95
C SER A 66 3.26 7.93 16.27
N TYR A 67 2.65 6.87 16.77
CA TYR A 67 3.06 6.18 17.98
C TYR A 67 4.51 5.66 17.88
N ILE A 68 4.84 4.93 16.80
CA ILE A 68 6.20 4.45 16.54
C ILE A 68 7.19 5.61 16.41
N LYS A 69 6.82 6.67 15.67
CA LYS A 69 7.67 7.87 15.53
C LYS A 69 7.95 8.51 16.89
N ARG A 70 6.96 8.60 17.78
CA ARG A 70 7.11 9.16 19.13
C ARG A 70 8.06 8.30 19.97
N PHE A 71 7.92 6.98 19.91
CA PHE A 71 8.82 6.06 20.59
C PHE A 71 10.29 6.24 20.14
N ILE A 72 10.52 6.22 18.83
CA ILE A 72 11.86 6.42 18.25
C ILE A 72 12.43 7.78 18.66
N SER A 73 11.62 8.84 18.56
CA SER A 73 12.05 10.20 18.93
C SER A 73 12.46 10.29 20.40
N LYS A 74 11.70 9.65 21.31
CA LYS A 74 12.00 9.57 22.74
C LYS A 74 13.29 8.78 23.01
N LYS A 75 13.52 7.68 22.30
CA LYS A 75 14.76 6.89 22.43
C LYS A 75 15.98 7.69 21.96
N ILE A 76 15.88 8.40 20.84
CA ILE A 76 16.98 9.23 20.30
C ILE A 76 17.29 10.43 21.21
N SER A 77 16.28 11.08 21.78
CA SER A 77 16.53 12.18 22.73
C SER A 77 17.16 11.69 24.03
N SER A 78 16.75 10.51 24.51
CA SER A 78 17.36 9.87 25.68
C SER A 78 18.81 9.43 25.47
N SER A 79 19.24 9.18 24.24
CA SER A 79 20.64 8.79 23.95
C SER A 79 21.56 9.98 23.71
N LYS A 80 21.02 11.20 23.57
CA LYS A 80 21.77 12.44 23.28
C LYS A 80 22.11 13.26 24.52
N THR A 81 21.96 12.70 25.72
CA THR A 81 22.48 13.28 26.97
C THR A 81 23.80 12.59 27.33
N PRO A 82 24.95 13.09 26.83
CA PRO A 82 26.22 12.86 27.51
C PRO A 82 26.30 13.76 28.74
N GLU A 83 26.79 13.19 29.82
CA GLU A 83 27.20 13.86 31.07
C GLU A 83 28.14 15.05 30.83
#